data_AF-A0A0B6Y3U3-F1
#
_entry.id   AF-A0A0B6Y3U3-F1
#
_cell.length_a   1.000
_cell.length_b   1.000
_cell.length_c   1.000
_cell.angle_alpha   90.00
_cell.angle_beta   90.00
_cell.angle_gamma   90.00
#
_symmetry.space_group_name_H-M   'P 1'
#
loop_
_entity.id
_entity.type
_entity.pdbx_description
1 polymer ?
#
loop_
_entity_poly.entity_id
_entity_poly.type
_entity_poly.pdbx_seq_one_letter_code
_entity_poly.pdbx_strand_id
1 'polypeptide(L)' 'WYTKSNNLRTPLHTAAMHGRKDAVYWMLQTCHYNADEKDSCGTTPLMDALRSGHIETAKILMELHHFVIFL' A
#
# COMPACT_ATOMS: atom_id res chain seq x y z
N TRP A 1 -3.15 -0.22 15.34
CA TRP A 1 -3.49 -1.63 15.13
C TRP A 1 -2.82 -2.06 13.85
N TYR A 2 -2.11 -3.17 13.86
CA TYR A 2 -1.39 -3.68 12.70
C TYR A 2 -1.79 -5.14 12.51
N THR A 3 -2.20 -5.50 11.30
CA THR A 3 -2.64 -6.86 10.99
C THR A 3 -2.23 -7.26 9.57
N LYS A 4 -2.02 -8.56 9.40
CA LYS A 4 -1.76 -9.20 8.12
C LYS A 4 -2.39 -10.58 8.09
N SER A 5 -2.77 -11.04 6.91
CA SER A 5 -3.23 -12.42 6.69
C SER A 5 -2.07 -13.43 6.71
N ASN A 6 -2.40 -14.71 6.59
CA ASN A 6 -1.41 -15.80 6.58
C ASN A 6 -0.41 -15.73 5.41
N ASN A 7 -0.78 -15.08 4.31
CA ASN A 7 0.12 -14.80 3.17
C ASN A 7 0.83 -13.43 3.30
N LEU A 8 0.90 -12.87 4.51
CA LEU A 8 1.54 -11.60 4.82
C LEU A 8 0.93 -10.38 4.11
N ARG A 9 -0.27 -10.49 3.53
CA ARG A 9 -0.95 -9.33 2.96
C ARG A 9 -1.54 -8.48 4.06
N THR A 10 -1.23 -7.19 4.02
CA THR A 10 -1.84 -6.16 4.87
C THR A 10 -3.14 -5.65 4.24
N PRO A 11 -4.02 -5.00 5.03
CA PRO A 11 -5.17 -4.25 4.49
C PRO A 11 -4.77 -3.25 3.39
N LEU A 12 -3.55 -2.70 3.45
CA LEU A 12 -3.01 -1.79 2.44
C LEU A 12 -2.87 -2.46 1.07
N HIS A 13 -2.44 -3.73 1.01
CA HIS A 13 -2.39 -4.49 -0.24
C HIS A 13 -3.78 -4.61 -0.88
N THR A 14 -4.79 -4.98 -0.09
CA THR A 14 -6.17 -5.14 -0.57
C THR A 14 -6.76 -3.79 -1.00
N ALA A 15 -6.52 -2.72 -0.24
CA ALA A 15 -6.98 -1.37 -0.60
C ALA A 15 -6.35 -0.90 -1.92
N ALA A 16 -5.06 -1.15 -2.11
CA ALA A 16 -4.34 -0.81 -3.34
C ALA A 16 -4.83 -1.61 -4.55
N MET A 17 -5.00 -2.93 -4.40
CA MET A 17 -5.52 -3.84 -5.43
C MET A 17 -6.90 -3.40 -5.96
N HIS A 18 -7.72 -2.76 -5.13
CA HIS A 18 -9.07 -2.29 -5.47
C HIS A 18 -9.17 -0.77 -5.68
N GLY A 19 -8.04 -0.04 -5.72
CA GLY A 19 -8.02 1.38 -6.04
C GLY A 19 -8.69 2.28 -5.00
N ARG A 20 -8.73 1.83 -3.73
CA ARG A 20 -9.37 2.55 -2.62
C ARG A 20 -8.45 3.65 -2.07
N LYS A 21 -8.22 4.68 -2.89
CA LYS A 21 -7.23 5.73 -2.62
C LYS A 21 -7.36 6.39 -1.23
N ASP A 22 -8.57 6.69 -0.77
CA ASP A 22 -8.77 7.37 0.52
C ASP A 22 -8.40 6.45 1.70
N ALA A 23 -8.69 5.15 1.56
CA ALA A 23 -8.30 4.15 2.54
C ALA A 23 -6.77 3.95 2.56
N VAL A 24 -6.14 3.92 1.39
CA VAL A 24 -4.68 3.86 1.25
C VAL A 24 -4.03 5.06 1.94
N TYR A 25 -4.49 6.28 1.65
CA TYR A 25 -3.98 7.50 2.27
C TYR A 25 -4.13 7.46 3.80
N TRP A 26 -5.32 7.12 4.28
CA TRP A 26 -5.60 7.08 5.72
C TRP A 26 -4.75 6.01 6.45
N MET A 27 -4.57 4.82 5.85
CA MET A 27 -3.73 3.76 6.42
C MET A 27 -2.25 4.17 6.52
N LEU A 28 -1.72 4.86 5.51
CA LEU A 28 -0.33 5.31 5.50
C LEU A 28 -0.09 6.44 6.50
N GLN A 29 -0.99 7.42 6.56
CA GLN A 29 -0.82 8.62 7.40
C GLN A 29 -1.18 8.37 8.87
N THR A 30 -2.21 7.55 9.13
CA THR A 30 -2.81 7.44 10.49
C THR A 30 -2.55 6.10 11.14
N CYS A 31 -2.39 5.02 10.36
CA CYS A 31 -2.24 3.67 10.90
C CYS A 31 -0.81 3.12 10.83
N HIS A 32 0.14 3.91 10.32
CA HIS A 32 1.55 3.55 10.23
C HIS A 32 1.81 2.24 9.48
N TYR A 33 0.99 1.91 8.47
CA TYR A 33 1.30 0.82 7.55
C TYR A 33 2.51 1.19 6.68
N ASN A 34 3.38 0.22 6.43
CA ASN A 34 4.50 0.41 5.52
C ASN A 34 4.04 0.21 4.06
N ALA A 35 4.30 1.21 3.20
CA ALA A 35 3.97 1.17 1.78
C ALA A 35 4.76 0.11 0.98
N ASP A 36 5.94 -0.28 1.49
CA ASP A 36 6.84 -1.26 0.86
C ASP A 36 6.72 -2.66 1.42
N GLU A 37 5.75 -2.89 2.30
CA GLU A 37 5.58 -4.21 2.88
C GLU A 37 5.27 -5.22 1.78
N LYS A 38 6.02 -6.32 1.79
CA LYS A 38 5.88 -7.41 0.82
C LYS A 38 5.03 -8.51 1.38
N ASP A 39 4.10 -9.00 0.59
CA ASP A 39 3.41 -10.25 0.89
C ASP A 39 4.32 -11.48 0.67
N SER A 40 3.80 -12.68 0.90
CA SER A 40 4.57 -13.93 0.75
C SER A 40 5.07 -14.20 -0.67
N CYS A 41 4.52 -13.52 -1.67
CA CYS A 41 4.95 -13.60 -3.07
C CYS A 41 5.90 -12.46 -3.46
N GLY A 42 6.29 -11.61 -2.52
CA GLY A 42 7.11 -10.43 -2.79
C GLY A 42 6.36 -9.26 -3.42
N THR A 43 5.02 -9.34 -3.52
CA THR A 43 4.18 -8.25 -4.04
C THR A 43 4.10 -7.13 -3.01
N THR A 44 4.23 -5.88 -3.45
CA THR A 44 3.94 -4.69 -2.63
C THR A 44 2.55 -4.11 -2.97
N PRO A 45 1.95 -3.30 -2.10
CA PRO A 45 0.72 -2.55 -2.41
C PRO A 45 0.81 -1.76 -3.73
N LEU A 46 1.96 -1.15 -4.03
CA LEU A 46 2.17 -0.43 -5.29
C LEU A 46 2.05 -1.36 -6.50
N MET A 47 2.63 -2.56 -6.44
CA MET A 47 2.51 -3.55 -7.51
C MET A 47 1.06 -3.96 -7.74
N ASP A 48 0.28 -4.12 -6.67
CA ASP A 48 -1.16 -4.41 -6.78
C ASP A 48 -1.93 -3.27 -7.46
N ALA A 49 -1.70 -2.01 -7.06
CA ALA A 49 -2.35 -0.87 -7.70
C ALA A 49 -1.99 -0.78 -9.20
N LEU A 50 -0.72 -1.02 -9.56
CA LEU A 50 -0.26 -0.98 -10.96
C LEU A 50 -0.84 -2.13 -11.79
N ARG A 51 -0.82 -3.37 -11.27
CA ARG A 51 -1.40 -4.54 -11.97
C ARG A 51 -2.90 -4.40 -12.19
N SER A 52 -3.61 -3.79 -11.25
CA SER A 52 -5.05 -3.52 -11.37
C SER A 52 -5.39 -2.25 -12.15
N GLY A 53 -4.40 -1.47 -12.63
CA GLY A 53 -4.63 -0.24 -13.40
C GLY A 53 -5.12 0.96 -12.58
N HIS A 54 -4.97 0.94 -11.26
CA HIS A 54 -5.43 2.00 -10.36
C HIS A 54 -4.40 3.12 -10.21
N ILE A 55 -4.21 3.90 -11.29
CA ILE A 55 -3.16 4.92 -11.43
C ILE A 55 -3.15 5.93 -10.27
N GLU A 56 -4.31 6.44 -9.85
CA GLU A 56 -4.36 7.44 -8.78
C GLU A 56 -3.92 6.87 -7.43
N THR A 57 -4.23 5.61 -7.16
CA THR A 57 -3.78 4.93 -5.94
C THR A 57 -2.28 4.64 -6.00
N ALA A 58 -1.76 4.27 -7.18
CA ALA A 58 -0.33 4.09 -7.39
C ALA A 58 0.46 5.40 -7.18
N LYS A 59 -0.07 6.54 -7.63
CA LYS A 59 0.55 7.85 -7.38
C LYS A 59 0.68 8.16 -5.89
N ILE A 60 -0.40 7.99 -5.11
CA ILE A 60 -0.36 8.19 -3.66
C ILE A 60 0.69 7.30 -3.00
N LEU A 61 0.76 6.02 -3.39
CA LEU A 61 1.76 5.09 -2.88
C LEU A 61 3.19 5.52 -3.23
N MET A 62 3.43 6.04 -4.43
CA MET A 62 4.75 6.54 -4.86
C MET A 62 5.14 7.86 -4.17
N GLU A 63 4.21 8.79 -4.03
CA GLU A 63 4.45 10.08 -3.35
C GLU A 63 4.81 9.87 -1.87
N LEU A 64 4.08 8.97 -1.21
CA LEU A 64 4.30 8.65 0.20
C LEU A 64 5.53 7.74 0.41
N HIS A 65 5.95 6.97 -0.60
CA HIS A 65 7.23 6.26 -0.59
C HIS A 65 8.43 7.24 -0.57
N HIS A 66 8.40 8.30 -1.39
CA HIS A 66 9.48 9.30 -1.40
C HIS A 66 9.58 10.09 -0.08
N PHE A 67 8.47 10.34 0.61
CA PHE A 67 8.49 11.09 1.86
C PHE A 67 9.28 10.38 2.98
N VAL A 68 9.36 9.05 2.95
CA VAL A 68 10.03 8.23 3.98
C VAL A 68 11.55 8.06 3.69
N ILE A 69 12.00 8.24 2.45
CA ILE A 69 13.42 8.08 2.08
C ILE A 69 14.27 9.33 2.40
N PHE A 70 13.63 10.50 2.57
CA PHE A 70 14.32 11.78 2.82
C PHE A 70 14.24 12.28 4.28
N LEU A 71 13.86 11.42 5.23
CA LEU A 71 13.87 11.69 6.68
C LEU A 71 14.69 10.61 7.40
#